data_AF-A0A8J7GH83-F1
#
_entry.id   AF-A0A8J7GH83-F1
#
_cell.length_a   1.000
_cell.length_b   1.000
_cell.length_c   1.000
_cell.angle_alpha   90.00
_cell.angle_beta   90.00
_cell.angle_gamma   90.00
#
_symmetry.space_group_name_H-M   'P 1'
#
loop_
_entity.id
_entity.type
_entity.pdbx_description
1 polymer ?
#
loop_
_entity_poly.entity_id
_entity_poly.type
_entity_poly.pdbx_seq_one_letter_code
_entity_poly.pdbx_strand_id
1 'polypeptide(L)'
;MTQTETPSVTLSGSNSAISAFQIWKGFHWSFIIQIQGLIICLQRFERSLVCGNLAMAQTELATATDLMLASGAAMQLAGSFSPRDYAQQIRPSMMPPQVQSDNFSGLMSWEHAALMQLWKRLTPAFRTLPAELQPQHQRFVEAYLMLATSHRAVCEKFGGDSAGSLRFEAGNATETLDKFAQLRLQTLDPNQRGRHHCPFSPPA
;
A
#
# COMPACT_ATOMS: atom_id res chain seq x y z
N MET A 1 9.59 67.56 -3.48
CA MET A 1 10.18 66.28 -3.94
C MET A 1 10.39 65.42 -2.71
N THR A 2 9.38 64.63 -2.36
CA THR A 2 9.38 63.71 -1.22
C THR A 2 9.89 62.35 -1.70
N GLN A 3 11.03 61.91 -1.19
CA GLN A 3 11.47 60.53 -1.36
C GLN A 3 10.74 59.68 -0.31
N THR A 4 9.82 58.84 -0.77
CA THR A 4 9.20 57.78 0.02
C THR A 4 10.10 56.56 -0.04
N GLU A 5 10.84 56.29 1.02
CA GLU A 5 11.50 55.00 1.24
C GLU A 5 10.42 53.96 1.60
N THR A 6 10.22 53.00 0.72
CA THR A 6 9.46 51.78 1.01
C THR A 6 10.34 50.82 1.80
N PRO A 7 9.92 50.33 2.98
CA PRO A 7 10.68 49.31 3.68
C PRO A 7 10.56 48.00 2.90
N SER A 8 11.69 47.50 2.41
CA SER A 8 11.79 46.14 1.89
C SER A 8 11.69 45.18 3.07
N VAL A 9 10.51 44.60 3.26
CA VAL A 9 10.31 43.48 4.19
C VAL A 9 11.03 42.28 3.59
N THR A 10 12.21 41.98 4.09
CA THR A 10 12.84 40.68 3.90
C THR A 10 12.00 39.64 4.62
N LEU A 11 11.20 38.90 3.86
CA LEU A 11 10.58 37.67 4.33
C LEU A 11 11.68 36.63 4.58
N SER A 12 12.32 36.72 5.74
CA SER A 12 13.10 35.63 6.33
C SER A 12 12.14 34.56 6.85
N GLY A 13 11.30 34.03 5.96
CA GLY A 13 10.62 32.76 6.20
C GLY A 13 11.66 31.68 5.96
N SER A 14 12.17 31.07 7.02
CA SER A 14 12.78 29.75 6.92
C SER A 14 11.76 28.83 6.26
N ASN A 15 11.94 28.61 4.96
CA ASN A 15 11.16 27.62 4.22
C ASN A 15 11.61 26.27 4.80
N SER A 16 10.96 25.84 5.89
CA SER A 16 11.32 24.61 6.59
C SER A 16 11.00 23.47 5.64
N ALA A 17 12.02 23.02 4.92
CA ALA A 17 11.90 21.88 4.02
C ALA A 17 11.39 20.69 4.83
N ILE A 18 10.35 20.02 4.34
CA ILE A 18 9.79 18.83 4.98
C ILE A 18 10.88 17.77 5.06
N SER A 19 11.21 17.31 6.27
CA SER A 19 12.26 16.31 6.48
C SER A 19 11.84 14.92 5.98
N ALA A 20 12.82 14.07 5.65
CA ALA A 20 12.59 12.67 5.30
C ALA A 20 11.78 11.92 6.37
N PHE A 21 12.03 12.23 7.65
CA PHE A 21 11.31 11.61 8.77
C PHE A 21 9.83 12.04 8.80
N GLN A 22 9.53 13.31 8.51
CA GLN A 22 8.14 13.78 8.40
C GLN A 22 7.42 13.16 7.21
N ILE A 23 8.08 13.02 6.06
CA ILE A 23 7.55 12.32 4.88
C ILE A 23 7.25 10.86 5.23
N TRP A 24 8.25 10.14 5.75
CA TRP A 24 8.13 8.73 6.11
C TRP A 24 6.97 8.52 7.08
N LYS A 25 6.95 9.26 8.19
CA LYS A 25 5.91 9.14 9.21
C LYS A 25 4.54 9.49 8.62
N GLY A 26 4.39 10.67 8.02
CA GLY A 26 3.10 11.18 7.54
C GLY A 26 2.41 10.21 6.57
N PHE A 27 3.16 9.65 5.62
CA PHE A 27 2.58 8.73 4.65
C PHE A 27 2.42 7.29 5.17
N HIS A 28 3.17 6.85 6.19
CA HIS A 28 2.83 5.62 6.91
C HIS A 28 1.51 5.75 7.68
N TRP A 29 1.25 6.90 8.31
CA TRP A 29 -0.06 7.17 8.93
C TRP A 29 -1.19 7.16 7.91
N SER A 30 -0.99 7.83 6.77
CA SER A 30 -1.95 7.79 5.66
C SER A 30 -2.24 6.35 5.22
N PHE A 31 -1.18 5.56 4.97
CA PHE A 31 -1.31 4.16 4.60
C PHE A 31 -2.17 3.36 5.61
N ILE A 32 -1.89 3.49 6.91
CA ILE A 32 -2.64 2.78 7.96
C ILE A 32 -4.13 3.14 7.94
N ILE A 33 -4.46 4.44 7.80
CA ILE A 33 -5.86 4.89 7.73
C ILE A 33 -6.57 4.30 6.51
N GLN A 34 -5.90 4.25 5.35
CA GLN A 34 -6.49 3.65 4.15
C GLN A 34 -6.73 2.14 4.31
N ILE A 35 -5.82 1.43 4.99
CA ILE A 35 -6.03 0.00 5.29
C ILE A 35 -7.23 -0.21 6.22
N GLN A 36 -7.42 0.64 7.25
CA GLN A 36 -8.58 0.55 8.13
C GLN A 36 -9.89 0.78 7.37
N GLY A 37 -9.93 1.81 6.51
CA GLY A 37 -11.07 2.05 5.61
C GLY A 37 -11.34 0.86 4.69
N LEU A 38 -10.29 0.30 4.09
CA LEU A 38 -10.37 -0.86 3.20
C LEU A 38 -10.99 -2.06 3.90
N ILE A 39 -10.58 -2.35 5.13
CA ILE A 39 -11.14 -3.43 5.96
C ILE A 39 -12.64 -3.21 6.16
N ILE A 40 -13.05 -2.00 6.53
CA ILE A 40 -14.47 -1.66 6.75
C ILE A 40 -15.28 -1.84 5.46
N CYS A 41 -14.79 -1.33 4.33
CA CYS A 41 -15.48 -1.49 3.04
C CYS A 41 -15.63 -2.95 2.64
N LEU A 42 -14.57 -3.76 2.81
CA LEU A 42 -14.64 -5.19 2.49
C LEU A 42 -15.59 -5.98 3.42
N GLN A 43 -15.71 -5.59 4.69
CA GLN A 43 -16.72 -6.16 5.59
C GLN A 43 -18.14 -5.76 5.19
N ARG A 44 -18.35 -4.51 4.75
CA ARG A 44 -19.66 -4.05 4.26
C ARG A 44 -20.02 -4.71 2.94
N PHE A 45 -19.06 -4.86 2.03
CA PHE A 45 -19.20 -5.64 0.81
C PHE A 45 -19.68 -7.06 1.10
N GLU A 46 -19.01 -7.78 2.02
CA GLU A 46 -19.40 -9.13 2.44
C GLU A 46 -20.86 -9.16 2.92
N ARG A 47 -21.25 -8.23 3.79
CA ARG A 47 -22.61 -8.12 4.31
C ARG A 47 -23.62 -7.83 3.19
N SER A 48 -23.31 -6.94 2.27
CA SER A 48 -24.18 -6.59 1.14
C SER A 48 -24.40 -7.78 0.21
N LEU A 49 -23.38 -8.61 -0.02
CA LEU A 49 -23.52 -9.87 -0.76
C LEU A 49 -24.48 -10.83 -0.04
N VAL A 50 -24.31 -11.03 1.27
CA VAL A 50 -25.19 -11.91 2.07
C VAL A 50 -26.65 -11.43 2.05
N CYS A 51 -26.87 -10.11 2.04
CA CYS A 51 -28.21 -9.54 1.96
C CYS A 51 -28.77 -9.43 0.53
N GLY A 52 -28.04 -9.85 -0.50
CA GLY A 52 -28.44 -9.70 -1.91
C GLY A 52 -28.50 -8.25 -2.40
N ASN A 53 -27.93 -7.29 -1.67
CA ASN A 53 -27.89 -5.88 -2.07
C ASN A 53 -26.69 -5.62 -2.99
N LEU A 54 -26.84 -5.98 -4.26
CA LEU A 54 -25.77 -5.88 -5.25
C LEU A 54 -25.31 -4.43 -5.49
N ALA A 55 -26.22 -3.45 -5.43
CA ALA A 55 -25.87 -2.04 -5.60
C ALA A 55 -24.94 -1.52 -4.50
N MET A 56 -25.20 -1.92 -3.25
CA MET A 56 -24.32 -1.58 -2.13
C MET A 56 -23.00 -2.35 -2.23
N ALA A 57 -23.04 -3.63 -2.58
CA ALA A 57 -21.82 -4.42 -2.79
C ALA A 57 -20.92 -3.80 -3.87
N GLN A 58 -21.51 -3.31 -4.96
CA GLN A 58 -20.79 -2.61 -6.02
C GLN A 58 -20.09 -1.34 -5.50
N THR A 59 -20.81 -0.53 -4.74
CA THR A 59 -20.27 0.71 -4.13
C THR A 59 -19.12 0.42 -3.17
N GLU A 60 -19.29 -0.58 -2.29
CA GLU A 60 -18.28 -0.93 -1.30
C GLU A 60 -17.02 -1.53 -1.95
N LEU A 61 -17.16 -2.36 -3.00
CA LEU A 61 -16.01 -2.91 -3.72
C LEU A 61 -15.27 -1.84 -4.55
N ALA A 62 -16.00 -0.88 -5.14
CA ALA A 62 -15.40 0.27 -5.80
C ALA A 62 -14.63 1.15 -4.78
N THR A 63 -15.22 1.40 -3.62
CA THR A 63 -14.57 2.18 -2.56
C THR A 63 -13.33 1.47 -2.02
N ALA A 64 -13.40 0.14 -1.83
CA ALA A 64 -12.24 -0.68 -1.48
C ALA A 64 -11.13 -0.60 -2.54
N THR A 65 -11.48 -0.52 -3.82
CA THR A 65 -10.51 -0.33 -4.92
C THR A 65 -9.78 1.00 -4.78
N ASP A 66 -10.50 2.09 -4.56
CA ASP A 66 -9.91 3.42 -4.43
C ASP A 66 -8.98 3.50 -3.19
N LEU A 67 -9.38 2.88 -2.08
CA LEU A 67 -8.55 2.80 -0.87
C LEU A 67 -7.29 1.94 -1.08
N MET A 68 -7.36 0.88 -1.89
CA MET A 68 -6.19 0.09 -2.27
C MET A 68 -5.21 0.91 -3.11
N LEU A 69 -5.70 1.67 -4.09
CA LEU A 69 -4.89 2.56 -4.91
C LEU A 69 -4.24 3.67 -4.06
N ALA A 70 -5.02 4.28 -3.17
CA ALA A 70 -4.54 5.29 -2.24
C ALA A 70 -3.47 4.72 -1.28
N SER A 71 -3.63 3.46 -0.85
CA SER A 71 -2.60 2.76 -0.06
C SER A 71 -1.29 2.59 -0.85
N GLY A 72 -1.37 2.26 -2.13
CA GLY A 72 -0.20 2.17 -3.02
C GLY A 72 0.50 3.51 -3.19
N ALA A 73 -0.25 4.57 -3.43
CA ALA A 73 0.28 5.93 -3.50
C ALA A 73 0.93 6.38 -2.19
N ALA A 74 0.30 6.09 -1.05
CA ALA A 74 0.85 6.40 0.28
C ALA A 74 2.19 5.66 0.50
N MET A 75 2.32 4.39 0.09
CA MET A 75 3.60 3.68 0.16
C MET A 75 4.70 4.34 -0.67
N GLN A 76 4.41 4.74 -1.91
CA GLN A 76 5.40 5.42 -2.77
C GLN A 76 5.83 6.76 -2.17
N LEU A 77 4.87 7.54 -1.68
CA LEU A 77 5.11 8.83 -1.05
C LEU A 77 5.87 8.68 0.29
N ALA A 78 5.62 7.61 1.04
CA ALA A 78 6.39 7.27 2.24
C ALA A 78 7.86 6.95 1.95
N GLY A 79 8.22 6.68 0.69
CA GLY A 79 9.59 6.51 0.21
C GLY A 79 10.11 7.69 -0.60
N SER A 80 9.46 8.86 -0.62
CA SER A 80 9.81 10.01 -1.46
C SER A 80 10.97 10.87 -0.93
N PHE A 81 12.03 10.21 -0.46
CA PHE A 81 13.31 10.82 -0.04
C PHE A 81 14.50 10.00 -0.56
N SER A 82 15.72 10.46 -0.30
CA SER A 82 16.92 9.80 -0.83
C SER A 82 17.27 8.49 -0.11
N PRO A 83 17.91 7.50 -0.77
CA PRO A 83 18.46 6.33 -0.10
C PRO A 83 19.47 6.67 1.00
N ARG A 84 20.18 7.81 0.87
CA ARG A 84 21.06 8.34 1.91
C ARG A 84 20.27 8.72 3.17
N ASP A 85 19.17 9.45 3.04
CA ASP A 85 18.32 9.82 4.18
C ASP A 85 17.70 8.59 4.83
N TYR A 86 17.32 7.59 4.02
CA TYR A 86 16.87 6.31 4.55
C TYR A 86 17.92 5.65 5.44
N ALA A 87 19.16 5.51 4.94
CA ALA A 87 20.23 4.85 5.66
C ALA A 87 20.70 5.63 6.90
N GLN A 88 20.70 6.96 6.85
CA GLN A 88 21.24 7.82 7.92
C GLN A 88 20.21 8.19 8.98
N GLN A 89 18.91 8.24 8.63
CA GLN A 89 17.87 8.76 9.52
C GLN A 89 16.74 7.74 9.75
N ILE A 90 16.17 7.19 8.69
CA ILE A 90 14.94 6.38 8.79
C ILE A 90 15.23 4.97 9.32
N ARG A 91 16.14 4.22 8.69
CA ARG A 91 16.48 2.85 9.08
C ARG A 91 16.99 2.76 10.52
N PRO A 92 17.92 3.62 10.99
CA PRO A 92 18.36 3.60 12.38
C PRO A 92 17.22 3.85 13.37
N SER A 93 16.23 4.68 13.01
CA SER A 93 15.07 4.93 13.88
C SER A 93 14.15 3.71 14.08
N MET A 94 14.28 2.68 13.23
CA MET A 94 13.52 1.43 13.28
C MET A 94 14.33 0.26 13.86
N MET A 95 15.53 0.52 14.40
CA MET A 95 16.44 -0.47 14.97
C MET A 95 16.66 -0.23 16.47
N PRO A 96 17.22 -1.18 17.22
CA PRO A 96 17.67 -0.92 18.59
C PRO A 96 18.73 0.20 18.65
N PRO A 97 18.73 1.06 19.69
CA PRO A 97 17.86 1.04 20.87
C PRO A 97 16.50 1.72 20.69
N GLN A 98 16.21 2.35 19.55
CA GLN A 98 14.98 3.12 19.32
C GLN A 98 13.73 2.24 19.27
N VAL A 99 13.88 0.99 18.79
CA VAL A 99 12.84 -0.04 18.79
C VAL A 99 13.34 -1.27 19.54
N GLN A 100 12.53 -1.80 20.47
CA GLN A 100 12.90 -2.96 21.30
C GLN A 100 12.78 -4.31 20.57
N SER A 101 12.24 -4.33 19.36
CA SER A 101 12.03 -5.53 18.56
C SER A 101 13.14 -5.67 17.52
N ASP A 102 13.77 -6.84 17.50
CA ASP A 102 14.84 -7.18 16.54
C ASP A 102 14.30 -7.51 15.13
N ASN A 103 12.98 -7.46 14.93
CA ASN A 103 12.32 -7.90 13.70
C ASN A 103 11.18 -6.97 13.23
N PHE A 104 11.31 -5.67 13.54
CA PHE A 104 10.33 -4.64 13.18
C PHE A 104 9.91 -4.76 11.71
N SER A 105 8.61 -4.92 11.49
CA SER A 105 8.04 -5.14 10.17
C SER A 105 6.58 -4.72 10.13
N GLY A 106 6.14 -4.19 9.00
CA GLY A 106 4.71 -3.93 8.74
C GLY A 106 3.84 -5.19 8.81
N LEU A 107 4.42 -6.39 8.72
CA LEU A 107 3.71 -7.66 8.95
C LEU A 107 3.22 -7.85 10.39
N MET A 108 3.75 -7.07 11.35
CA MET A 108 3.36 -7.15 12.75
C MET A 108 2.17 -6.26 13.08
N SER A 109 1.67 -5.44 12.15
CA SER A 109 0.50 -4.60 12.41
C SER A 109 -0.77 -5.43 12.52
N TRP A 110 -1.65 -5.02 13.44
CA TRP A 110 -2.93 -5.70 13.68
C TRP A 110 -3.85 -5.57 12.46
N GLU A 111 -3.80 -4.42 11.79
CA GLU A 111 -4.51 -4.14 10.56
C GLU A 111 -4.08 -5.06 9.42
N HIS A 112 -2.79 -5.36 9.29
CA HIS A 112 -2.31 -6.31 8.28
C HIS A 112 -2.88 -7.70 8.53
N ALA A 113 -2.79 -8.20 9.77
CA ALA A 113 -3.34 -9.50 10.14
C ALA A 113 -4.86 -9.57 9.90
N ALA A 114 -5.60 -8.53 10.27
CA ALA A 114 -7.04 -8.43 10.05
C ALA A 114 -7.40 -8.44 8.56
N LEU A 115 -6.67 -7.69 7.72
CA LEU A 115 -6.88 -7.66 6.28
C LEU A 115 -6.62 -9.03 5.64
N MET A 116 -5.55 -9.72 6.04
CA MET A 116 -5.24 -11.07 5.51
C MET A 116 -6.32 -12.08 5.86
N GLN A 117 -6.84 -12.04 7.10
CA GLN A 117 -7.96 -12.90 7.51
C GLN A 117 -9.23 -12.59 6.73
N LEU A 118 -9.52 -11.31 6.51
CA LEU A 118 -10.68 -10.87 5.74
C LEU A 118 -10.60 -11.32 4.28
N TRP A 119 -9.44 -11.19 3.63
CA TRP A 119 -9.25 -11.67 2.25
C TRP A 119 -9.44 -13.18 2.13
N LYS A 120 -8.87 -13.95 3.07
CA LYS A 120 -9.08 -15.40 3.11
C LYS A 120 -10.56 -15.76 3.30
N ARG A 121 -11.27 -15.00 4.14
CA ARG A 121 -12.71 -15.19 4.37
C ARG A 121 -13.55 -14.86 3.13
N LEU A 122 -13.15 -13.86 2.36
CA LEU A 122 -13.82 -13.42 1.13
C LEU A 122 -13.52 -14.29 -0.09
N THR A 123 -12.50 -15.16 -0.06
CA THR A 123 -12.14 -16.02 -1.20
C THR A 123 -13.31 -16.81 -1.79
N PRO A 124 -14.20 -17.46 -1.00
CA PRO A 124 -15.36 -18.13 -1.56
C PRO A 124 -16.33 -17.18 -2.25
N ALA A 125 -16.52 -15.97 -1.72
CA ALA A 125 -17.39 -14.96 -2.33
C ALA A 125 -16.86 -14.50 -3.69
N PHE A 126 -15.54 -14.30 -3.82
CA PHE A 126 -14.92 -13.99 -5.12
C PHE A 126 -15.02 -15.15 -6.12
N ARG A 127 -15.02 -16.40 -5.64
CA ARG A 127 -15.18 -17.58 -6.50
C ARG A 127 -16.57 -17.64 -7.14
N THR A 128 -17.61 -17.25 -6.42
CA THR A 128 -19.00 -17.32 -6.88
C THR A 128 -19.64 -15.94 -7.07
N LEU A 129 -18.81 -14.94 -7.40
CA LEU A 129 -19.26 -13.55 -7.48
C LEU A 129 -20.26 -13.35 -8.64
N PRO A 130 -21.40 -12.67 -8.41
CA PRO A 130 -22.36 -12.31 -9.45
C PRO A 130 -21.70 -11.60 -10.64
N ALA A 131 -22.23 -11.82 -11.85
CA ALA A 131 -21.68 -11.28 -13.09
C ALA A 131 -21.63 -9.74 -13.09
N GLU A 132 -22.61 -9.12 -12.45
CA GLU A 132 -22.79 -7.67 -12.30
C GLU A 132 -21.65 -7.01 -11.52
N LEU A 133 -20.96 -7.76 -10.66
CA LEU A 133 -19.87 -7.27 -9.82
C LEU A 133 -18.48 -7.58 -10.39
N GLN A 134 -18.40 -8.34 -11.49
CA GLN A 134 -17.12 -8.71 -12.12
C GLN A 134 -16.29 -7.48 -12.54
N PRO A 135 -16.87 -6.39 -13.09
CA PRO A 135 -16.07 -5.21 -13.44
C PRO A 135 -15.40 -4.56 -12.24
N GLN A 136 -16.08 -4.48 -11.09
CA GLN A 136 -15.53 -3.91 -9.86
C GLN A 136 -14.48 -4.84 -9.24
N HIS A 137 -14.72 -6.15 -9.30
CA HIS A 137 -13.74 -7.15 -8.85
C HIS A 137 -12.45 -7.12 -9.66
N GLN A 138 -12.54 -7.01 -10.99
CA GLN A 138 -11.37 -6.88 -11.85
C GLN A 138 -10.54 -5.63 -11.49
N ARG A 139 -11.20 -4.48 -11.33
CA ARG A 139 -10.53 -3.24 -10.89
C ARG A 139 -9.89 -3.37 -9.51
N PHE A 140 -10.54 -4.07 -8.59
CA PHE A 140 -10.01 -4.34 -7.26
C PHE A 140 -8.73 -5.20 -7.31
N VAL A 141 -8.71 -6.23 -8.17
CA VAL A 141 -7.53 -7.08 -8.42
C VAL A 141 -6.39 -6.28 -9.04
N GLU A 142 -6.68 -5.43 -10.02
CA GLU A 142 -5.69 -4.53 -10.64
C GLU A 142 -5.10 -3.55 -9.62
N ALA A 143 -5.94 -2.95 -8.78
CA ALA A 143 -5.49 -2.07 -7.71
C ALA A 143 -4.59 -2.78 -6.70
N TYR A 144 -4.88 -4.05 -6.39
CA TYR A 144 -4.01 -4.87 -5.57
C TYR A 144 -2.63 -5.09 -6.22
N LEU A 145 -2.59 -5.40 -7.52
CA LEU A 145 -1.32 -5.56 -8.26
C LEU A 145 -0.52 -4.26 -8.27
N MET A 146 -1.18 -3.11 -8.44
CA MET A 146 -0.53 -1.80 -8.34
C MET A 146 0.05 -1.54 -6.94
N LEU A 147 -0.68 -1.89 -5.88
CA LEU A 147 -0.17 -1.81 -4.51
C LEU A 147 1.07 -2.71 -4.32
N ALA A 148 1.02 -3.96 -4.80
CA ALA A 148 2.13 -4.90 -4.68
C ALA A 148 3.39 -4.38 -5.41
N THR A 149 3.23 -3.89 -6.64
CA THR A 149 4.31 -3.27 -7.42
C THR A 149 4.87 -2.03 -6.73
N SER A 150 4.01 -1.18 -6.18
CA SER A 150 4.42 0.01 -5.42
C SER A 150 5.28 -0.33 -4.21
N HIS A 151 4.85 -1.34 -3.44
CA HIS A 151 5.61 -1.82 -2.29
C HIS A 151 6.98 -2.39 -2.70
N ARG A 152 7.00 -3.21 -3.75
CA ARG A 152 8.24 -3.77 -4.29
C ARG A 152 9.23 -2.69 -4.71
N ALA A 153 8.77 -1.69 -5.46
CA ALA A 153 9.61 -0.60 -5.97
C ALA A 153 10.23 0.24 -4.84
N VAL A 154 9.47 0.51 -3.76
CA VAL A 154 10.00 1.22 -2.59
C VAL A 154 11.06 0.38 -1.87
N CYS A 155 10.83 -0.93 -1.71
CA CYS A 155 11.83 -1.82 -1.13
C CYS A 155 13.11 -1.88 -1.96
N GLU A 156 12.99 -2.03 -3.29
CA GLU A 156 14.12 -2.04 -4.22
C GLU A 156 14.94 -0.75 -4.13
N LYS A 157 14.28 0.42 -4.14
CA LYS A 157 14.93 1.73 -4.00
C LYS A 157 15.83 1.83 -2.76
N PHE A 158 15.48 1.14 -1.68
CA PHE A 158 16.21 1.19 -0.41
C PHE A 158 17.11 -0.04 -0.17
N GLY A 159 17.46 -0.75 -1.26
CA GLY A 159 18.43 -1.85 -1.24
C GLY A 159 17.83 -3.22 -0.89
N GLY A 160 16.51 -3.40 -1.00
CA GLY A 160 15.86 -4.68 -0.73
C GLY A 160 16.19 -5.81 -1.71
N ASP A 161 16.90 -5.50 -2.80
CA ASP A 161 17.43 -6.45 -3.80
C ASP A 161 18.80 -7.02 -3.42
N SER A 162 19.53 -6.35 -2.53
CA SER A 162 20.95 -6.60 -2.24
C SER A 162 21.24 -6.71 -0.73
N ALA A 163 20.45 -6.06 0.11
CA ALA A 163 20.47 -6.15 1.56
C ALA A 163 19.16 -6.75 2.08
N GLY A 164 19.27 -7.57 3.14
CA GLY A 164 18.09 -8.14 3.80
C GLY A 164 17.17 -7.08 4.41
N SER A 165 15.96 -7.52 4.76
CA SER A 165 14.98 -6.69 5.47
C SER A 165 15.32 -6.55 6.95
N LEU A 166 14.72 -5.57 7.64
CA LEU A 166 14.79 -5.48 9.11
C LEU A 166 14.34 -6.76 9.84
N ARG A 167 13.54 -7.61 9.18
CA ARG A 167 13.05 -8.87 9.73
C ARG A 167 13.99 -10.05 9.44
N PHE A 168 14.72 -9.99 8.33
CA PHE A 168 15.56 -11.07 7.82
C PHE A 168 16.79 -10.46 7.17
N GLU A 169 17.92 -10.49 7.87
CA GLU A 169 19.19 -9.90 7.41
C GLU A 169 19.77 -10.62 6.17
N ALA A 170 19.44 -11.90 6.00
CA ALA A 170 19.80 -12.71 4.84
C ALA A 170 18.60 -12.88 3.91
N GLY A 171 18.76 -12.50 2.64
CA GLY A 171 17.81 -12.79 1.56
C GLY A 171 17.40 -11.56 0.75
N ASN A 172 16.72 -11.82 -0.36
CA ASN A 172 16.18 -10.80 -1.26
C ASN A 172 14.74 -10.43 -0.82
N ALA A 173 14.56 -9.22 -0.31
CA ALA A 173 13.27 -8.73 0.15
C ALA A 173 12.28 -8.62 -1.01
N THR A 174 12.74 -8.27 -2.21
CA THR A 174 11.87 -8.14 -3.39
C THR A 174 11.30 -9.50 -3.83
N GLU A 175 12.11 -10.57 -3.82
CA GLU A 175 11.62 -11.93 -4.11
C GLU A 175 10.57 -12.40 -3.09
N THR A 176 10.74 -12.05 -1.82
CA THR A 176 9.77 -12.37 -0.78
C THR A 176 8.45 -11.63 -1.02
N LEU A 177 8.53 -10.35 -1.41
CA LEU A 177 7.34 -9.56 -1.78
C LEU A 177 6.65 -10.13 -3.01
N ASP A 178 7.39 -10.59 -4.02
CA ASP A 178 6.83 -11.21 -5.22
C ASP A 178 6.08 -12.51 -4.89
N LYS A 179 6.64 -13.34 -3.99
CA LYS A 179 5.97 -14.54 -3.48
C LYS A 179 4.67 -14.19 -2.75
N PHE A 180 4.71 -13.20 -1.85
CA PHE A 180 3.50 -12.73 -1.17
C PHE A 180 2.48 -12.15 -2.13
N ALA A 181 2.93 -11.44 -3.18
CA ALA A 181 2.07 -10.87 -4.20
C ALA A 181 1.25 -11.95 -4.91
N GLN A 182 1.92 -13.02 -5.33
CA GLN A 182 1.27 -14.14 -6.02
C GLN A 182 0.31 -14.92 -5.11
N LEU A 183 0.69 -15.20 -3.86
CA LEU A 183 -0.17 -15.93 -2.91
C LEU A 183 -1.46 -15.16 -2.60
N ARG A 184 -1.35 -13.84 -2.43
CA ARG A 184 -2.51 -12.97 -2.19
C ARG A 184 -3.37 -12.83 -3.44
N LEU A 185 -2.76 -12.75 -4.63
CA LEU A 185 -3.50 -12.74 -5.89
C LEU A 185 -4.40 -13.97 -6.03
N GLN A 186 -3.92 -15.17 -5.67
CA GLN A 186 -4.73 -16.40 -5.68
C GLN A 186 -5.92 -16.36 -4.72
N THR A 187 -5.82 -15.55 -3.65
CA THR A 187 -6.88 -15.35 -2.66
C THR A 187 -7.93 -14.36 -3.18
N LEU A 188 -7.49 -13.34 -3.93
CA LEU A 188 -8.34 -12.25 -4.44
C LEU A 188 -8.96 -12.57 -5.80
N ASP A 189 -8.27 -13.28 -6.69
CA ASP A 189 -8.77 -13.75 -8.00
C ASP A 189 -8.69 -15.29 -8.09
N PRO A 190 -9.53 -16.02 -7.32
CA PRO A 190 -9.47 -17.48 -7.24
C PRO A 190 -9.87 -18.17 -8.56
N ASN A 191 -10.53 -17.47 -9.47
CA ASN A 191 -10.93 -18.00 -10.78
C ASN A 191 -9.97 -17.60 -11.91
N GLN A 192 -8.96 -16.77 -11.62
CA GLN A 192 -7.99 -16.24 -12.60
C GLN A 192 -8.66 -15.56 -13.81
N ARG A 193 -9.86 -15.00 -13.63
CA ARG A 193 -10.65 -14.47 -14.75
C ARG A 193 -10.02 -13.21 -15.36
N GLY A 194 -9.14 -12.53 -14.61
CA GLY A 194 -8.35 -11.40 -15.10
C GLY A 194 -7.11 -11.78 -15.92
N ARG A 195 -6.74 -13.07 -16.02
CA ARG A 195 -5.54 -13.50 -16.76
C ARG A 195 -5.72 -13.64 -18.27
N HIS A 196 -6.93 -13.47 -18.80
CA HIS A 196 -7.21 -13.59 -20.24
C HIS A 196 -6.85 -12.36 -21.08
N HIS A 197 -6.30 -11.29 -20.47
CA HIS A 197 -5.87 -10.11 -21.24
C HIS A 197 -4.53 -9.56 -20.76
N CYS A 198 -3.47 -10.37 -20.89
CA CYS A 198 -2.13 -9.83 -21.01
C CYS A 198 -1.80 -9.72 -22.51
N PRO A 199 -1.76 -8.52 -23.12
CA PRO A 199 -1.43 -8.35 -24.54
C PRO A 199 0.04 -8.71 -24.88
N PHE A 200 0.82 -9.20 -23.90
CA PHE A 200 2.25 -9.49 -24.04
C PHE A 200 2.64 -10.93 -23.67
N SER A 201 1.70 -11.85 -23.46
CA SER A 201 2.06 -13.27 -23.35
C SER A 201 2.19 -13.89 -24.75
N PRO A 202 3.34 -14.51 -25.11
CA PRO A 202 3.42 -15.28 -26.34
C PRO A 202 2.55 -16.54 -26.23
N PRO A 203 1.95 -17.02 -27.35
CA PRO A 203 1.18 -18.24 -27.35
C PRO A 203 2.07 -19.44 -26.98
N ALA A 204 1.50 -20.35 -26.20
CA ALA A 204 2.04 -21.68 -25.96
C ALA A 204 2.04 -22.53 -27.25
#